data_AF-A0A853GV70-F1
#
_entry.id   AF-A0A853GV70-F1
#
_cell.length_a   1.000
_cell.length_b   1.000
_cell.length_c   1.000
_cell.angle_alpha   90.00
_cell.angle_beta   90.00
_cell.angle_gamma   90.00
#
_symmetry.space_group_name_H-M   'P 1'
#
loop_
_entity.id
_entity.type
_entity.pdbx_description
1 polymer ?
#
loop_
_entity_poly.entity_id
_entity_poly.type
_entity_poly.pdbx_seq_one_letter_code
_entity_poly.pdbx_strand_id
1 'polypeptide(L)'
;MDAAGSNTGQAEVKEAMASWLKAVHMRDADAIIEHYTADVVAYDAVLRLQFEGKQAYRDHWKACFDMCGGPMVFEPGKMDMQVSGDLASVHGLIRCGGSDESGEVHSSWMRMTSSYRKIDGNWLIAHEHFSAPFDMLSWKALFDLDPDNPDKIKAIPSGMSSITPHLVCANAAEAIDFYKRAFGAIEMSRLEGPDGKIAHAYLHIGNSAIFLFDENPQWGAQGPLALKGTPVSLHLYVENADEAAKKAVAAGAKQIMEVQDMFWGDRYGLLEDPYGHRWSVATHIQDLSPEQIKKASETMFAQGGCGSEAQQGA
;
A
#
# COMPACT_ATOMS: atom_id res chain seq x y z
N MET A 1 -25.02 31.08 -22.57
CA MET A 1 -26.06 30.12 -22.13
C MET A 1 -26.91 30.82 -21.10
N ASP A 2 -28.23 30.72 -21.19
CA ASP A 2 -29.11 31.32 -20.19
C ASP A 2 -29.10 30.50 -18.88
N ALA A 3 -29.39 31.16 -17.76
CA ALA A 3 -29.40 30.49 -16.45
C ALA A 3 -30.53 29.45 -16.34
N ALA A 4 -31.58 29.56 -17.16
CA ALA A 4 -32.73 28.67 -17.16
C ALA A 4 -32.38 27.29 -17.76
N GLY A 5 -31.72 27.23 -18.92
CA GLY A 5 -31.28 25.98 -19.54
C GLY A 5 -30.21 25.26 -18.72
N SER A 6 -29.33 26.01 -18.03
CA SER A 6 -28.38 25.46 -17.07
C SER A 6 -29.06 24.81 -15.87
N ASN A 7 -30.14 25.42 -15.34
CA ASN A 7 -30.88 24.87 -14.19
C ASN A 7 -31.67 23.60 -14.55
N THR A 8 -32.28 23.55 -15.73
CA THR A 8 -32.97 22.34 -16.21
C THR A 8 -32.00 21.19 -16.42
N GLY A 9 -30.86 21.43 -17.09
CA GLY A 9 -29.84 20.40 -17.30
C GLY A 9 -29.27 19.86 -15.98
N GLN A 10 -29.04 20.73 -14.99
CA GLN A 10 -28.63 20.27 -13.65
C GLN A 10 -29.68 19.38 -12.97
N ALA A 11 -30.97 19.69 -13.12
CA ALA A 11 -32.04 18.87 -12.56
C ALA A 11 -32.09 17.47 -13.21
N GLU A 12 -31.96 17.41 -14.54
CA GLU A 12 -31.93 16.15 -15.29
C GLU A 12 -30.71 15.28 -14.92
N VAL A 13 -29.53 15.87 -14.77
CA VAL A 13 -28.32 15.13 -14.35
C VAL A 13 -28.46 14.62 -12.91
N LYS A 14 -29.07 15.40 -12.01
CA LYS A 14 -29.37 14.94 -10.63
C LYS A 14 -30.32 13.74 -10.62
N GLU A 15 -31.33 13.73 -11.48
CA GLU A 15 -32.24 12.59 -11.63
C GLU A 15 -31.51 11.34 -12.16
N ALA A 16 -30.65 11.51 -13.17
CA ALA A 16 -29.82 10.43 -13.69
C ALA A 16 -28.89 9.84 -12.61
N MET A 17 -28.26 10.70 -11.80
CA MET A 17 -27.44 10.28 -10.64
C MET A 17 -28.26 9.53 -9.59
N ALA A 18 -29.45 10.02 -9.24
CA ALA A 18 -30.30 9.37 -8.25
C ALA A 18 -30.75 7.97 -8.71
N SER A 19 -31.04 7.83 -10.00
CA SER A 19 -31.39 6.55 -10.61
C SER A 19 -30.22 5.57 -10.60
N TRP A 20 -29.03 6.04 -10.98
CA TRP A 20 -27.79 5.25 -10.91
C TRP A 20 -27.47 4.81 -9.48
N LEU A 21 -27.57 5.71 -8.49
CA LEU A 21 -27.36 5.38 -7.07
C LEU A 21 -28.35 4.32 -6.58
N LYS A 22 -29.59 4.34 -7.07
CA LYS A 22 -30.56 3.29 -6.74
C LYS A 22 -30.11 1.93 -7.28
N ALA A 23 -29.61 1.88 -8.52
CA ALA A 23 -29.06 0.66 -9.11
C ALA A 23 -27.84 0.15 -8.33
N VAL A 24 -26.95 1.06 -7.91
CA VAL A 24 -25.82 0.74 -7.02
C VAL A 24 -26.32 0.11 -5.72
N HIS A 25 -27.22 0.76 -4.97
CA HIS A 25 -27.73 0.21 -3.70
C HIS A 25 -28.45 -1.14 -3.85
N MET A 26 -29.07 -1.41 -5.01
CA MET A 26 -29.69 -2.70 -5.32
C MET A 26 -28.65 -3.79 -5.69
N ARG A 27 -27.37 -3.42 -5.83
CA ARG A 27 -26.27 -4.30 -6.29
C ARG A 27 -26.57 -4.93 -7.66
N ASP A 28 -27.23 -4.18 -8.51
CA ASP A 28 -27.66 -4.64 -9.83
C ASP A 28 -26.71 -4.12 -10.90
N ALA A 29 -25.66 -4.88 -11.21
CA ALA A 29 -24.67 -4.51 -12.21
C ALA A 29 -25.27 -4.35 -13.62
N ASP A 30 -26.36 -5.07 -13.92
CA ASP A 30 -27.08 -4.94 -15.18
C ASP A 30 -27.83 -3.59 -15.25
N ALA A 31 -28.54 -3.20 -14.18
CA ALA A 31 -29.18 -1.89 -14.12
C ALA A 31 -28.16 -0.73 -14.08
N ILE A 32 -27.05 -0.90 -13.36
CA ILE A 32 -25.99 0.12 -13.26
C ILE A 32 -25.44 0.45 -14.65
N ILE A 33 -25.11 -0.56 -15.46
CA ILE A 33 -24.43 -0.31 -16.73
C ILE A 33 -25.32 0.38 -17.79
N GLU A 34 -26.65 0.34 -17.61
CA GLU A 34 -27.59 1.08 -18.46
C GLU A 34 -27.44 2.60 -18.34
N HIS A 35 -26.89 3.09 -17.22
CA HIS A 35 -26.61 4.52 -17.03
C HIS A 35 -25.35 5.02 -17.75
N TYR A 36 -24.60 4.14 -18.41
CA TYR A 36 -23.34 4.50 -19.08
C TYR A 36 -23.52 4.62 -20.59
N THR A 37 -22.60 5.32 -21.23
CA THR A 37 -22.48 5.27 -22.70
C THR A 37 -21.83 3.95 -23.14
N ALA A 38 -22.03 3.56 -24.41
CA ALA A 38 -21.44 2.32 -24.94
C ALA A 38 -19.90 2.35 -24.92
N ASP A 39 -19.33 3.54 -25.12
CA ASP A 39 -17.90 3.89 -25.19
C ASP A 39 -17.32 4.38 -23.85
N VAL A 40 -17.96 4.07 -22.72
CA VAL A 40 -17.48 4.50 -21.39
C VAL A 40 -16.01 4.12 -21.17
N VAL A 41 -15.25 5.03 -20.58
CA VAL A 41 -13.94 4.74 -19.99
C VAL A 41 -14.00 5.00 -18.49
N ALA A 42 -13.65 4.04 -17.65
CA ALA A 42 -13.67 4.18 -16.21
C ALA A 42 -12.29 3.94 -15.58
N TYR A 43 -11.90 4.83 -14.67
CA TYR A 43 -10.74 4.71 -13.79
C TYR A 43 -11.27 4.38 -12.40
N ASP A 44 -11.54 3.10 -12.15
CA ASP A 44 -11.98 2.65 -10.83
C ASP A 44 -10.81 2.63 -9.83
N ALA A 45 -11.12 2.59 -8.55
CA ALA A 45 -10.12 2.71 -7.50
C ALA A 45 -9.25 1.46 -7.30
N VAL A 46 -9.63 0.33 -7.91
CA VAL A 46 -8.99 -0.98 -7.68
C VAL A 46 -8.82 -1.80 -8.96
N LEU A 47 -7.94 -2.81 -8.87
CA LEU A 47 -7.67 -3.86 -9.87
C LEU A 47 -6.96 -3.42 -11.16
N ARG A 48 -7.52 -2.50 -11.94
CA ARG A 48 -6.96 -2.12 -13.25
C ARG A 48 -6.80 -0.61 -13.37
N LEU A 49 -5.81 -0.19 -14.17
CA LEU A 49 -5.59 1.22 -14.49
C LEU A 49 -6.82 1.84 -15.18
N GLN A 50 -7.51 1.08 -16.03
CA GLN A 50 -8.76 1.50 -16.65
C GLN A 50 -9.63 0.33 -17.11
N PHE A 51 -10.90 0.63 -17.35
CA PHE A 51 -11.92 -0.23 -17.95
C PHE A 51 -12.50 0.47 -19.18
N GLU A 52 -12.52 -0.21 -20.31
CA GLU A 52 -13.02 0.34 -21.58
C GLU A 52 -14.28 -0.41 -22.03
N GLY A 53 -15.36 0.34 -22.24
CA GLY A 53 -16.65 -0.15 -22.69
C GLY A 53 -17.52 -0.76 -21.59
N LYS A 54 -18.83 -0.84 -21.87
CA LYS A 54 -19.83 -1.29 -20.90
C LYS A 54 -19.55 -2.68 -20.33
N GLN A 55 -19.21 -3.64 -21.18
CA GLN A 55 -19.07 -5.03 -20.74
C GLN A 55 -17.93 -5.19 -19.72
N ALA A 56 -16.76 -4.60 -20.03
CA ALA A 56 -15.60 -4.67 -19.13
C ALA A 56 -15.89 -4.01 -17.78
N TYR A 57 -16.64 -2.89 -17.77
CA TYR A 57 -16.96 -2.20 -16.53
C TYR A 57 -18.11 -2.86 -15.74
N ARG A 58 -19.09 -3.45 -16.43
CA ARG A 58 -20.12 -4.27 -15.78
C ARG A 58 -19.54 -5.48 -15.06
N ASP A 59 -18.61 -6.19 -15.70
CA ASP A 59 -17.97 -7.36 -15.09
C ASP A 59 -17.12 -6.94 -13.88
N HIS A 60 -16.55 -5.73 -13.92
CA HIS A 60 -15.89 -5.13 -12.77
C HIS A 60 -16.87 -4.83 -11.61
N TRP A 61 -18.01 -4.20 -11.88
CA TRP A 61 -19.05 -3.95 -10.86
C TRP A 61 -19.47 -5.23 -10.15
N LYS A 62 -19.65 -6.32 -10.90
CA LYS A 62 -19.96 -7.64 -10.31
C LYS A 62 -18.85 -8.13 -9.38
N ALA A 63 -17.60 -8.09 -9.83
CA ALA A 63 -16.46 -8.46 -9.01
C ALA A 63 -16.36 -7.61 -7.73
N CYS A 64 -16.65 -6.31 -7.82
CA CYS A 64 -16.69 -5.41 -6.65
C CYS A 64 -17.77 -5.80 -5.64
N PHE A 65 -18.96 -6.22 -6.08
CA PHE A 65 -20.00 -6.69 -5.15
C PHE A 65 -19.62 -7.97 -4.43
N ASP A 66 -18.89 -8.88 -5.07
CA ASP A 66 -18.41 -10.11 -4.44
C ASP A 66 -17.33 -9.83 -3.38
N MET A 67 -16.60 -8.71 -3.50
CA MET A 67 -15.60 -8.28 -2.52
C MET A 67 -16.22 -7.55 -1.30
N CYS A 68 -17.41 -6.97 -1.45
CA CYS A 68 -18.07 -6.19 -0.39
C CYS A 68 -19.10 -7.02 0.38
N GLY A 69 -18.72 -7.47 1.58
CA GLY A 69 -19.61 -8.08 2.55
C GLY A 69 -20.70 -7.13 3.08
N GLY A 70 -21.76 -7.72 3.66
CA GLY A 70 -22.82 -6.99 4.38
C GLY A 70 -23.61 -5.99 3.52
N PRO A 71 -24.41 -5.09 4.12
CA PRO A 71 -25.04 -3.98 3.42
C PRO A 71 -24.00 -2.98 2.88
N MET A 72 -24.20 -2.47 1.67
CA MET A 72 -23.29 -1.50 1.06
C MET A 72 -23.52 -0.08 1.58
N VAL A 73 -22.43 0.62 1.89
CA VAL A 73 -22.41 2.07 2.08
C VAL A 73 -21.95 2.70 0.76
N PHE A 74 -22.77 3.56 0.18
CA PHE A 74 -22.44 4.29 -1.06
C PHE A 74 -23.16 5.64 -1.08
N GLU A 75 -22.61 6.58 -0.30
CA GLU A 75 -23.29 7.83 0.08
C GLU A 75 -22.52 9.04 -0.47
N PRO A 76 -23.04 9.72 -1.51
CA PRO A 76 -22.50 10.98 -1.98
C PRO A 76 -22.51 12.05 -0.87
N GLY A 77 -21.38 12.72 -0.67
CA GLY A 77 -21.30 13.93 0.14
C GLY A 77 -21.77 15.16 -0.67
N LYS A 78 -21.10 16.29 -0.46
CA LYS A 78 -21.33 17.47 -1.31
C LYS A 78 -20.75 17.22 -2.71
N MET A 79 -21.63 17.27 -3.71
CA MET A 79 -21.27 17.15 -5.12
C MET A 79 -21.35 18.51 -5.82
N ASP A 80 -20.26 18.88 -6.47
CA ASP A 80 -20.18 20.03 -7.36
C ASP A 80 -20.52 19.60 -8.79
N MET A 81 -21.32 20.42 -9.49
CA MET A 81 -21.88 20.07 -10.79
C MET A 81 -21.81 21.26 -11.74
N GLN A 82 -21.39 20.98 -12.97
CA GLN A 82 -21.39 21.92 -14.08
C GLN A 82 -22.06 21.29 -15.28
N VAL A 83 -22.93 22.03 -15.96
CA VAL A 83 -23.66 21.57 -17.15
C VAL A 83 -23.52 22.63 -18.24
N SER A 84 -23.18 22.20 -19.46
CA SER A 84 -23.00 23.07 -20.62
C SER A 84 -23.41 22.32 -21.88
N GLY A 85 -24.57 22.68 -22.45
CA GLY A 85 -25.15 21.95 -23.59
C GLY A 85 -25.41 20.49 -23.23
N ASP A 86 -24.87 19.57 -24.03
CA ASP A 86 -25.03 18.12 -23.89
C ASP A 86 -23.92 17.46 -23.04
N LEU A 87 -23.12 18.26 -22.31
CA LEU A 87 -22.08 17.78 -21.42
C LEU A 87 -22.32 18.22 -19.99
N ALA A 88 -22.01 17.33 -19.05
CA ALA A 88 -21.94 17.68 -17.63
C ALA A 88 -20.72 17.06 -16.96
N SER A 89 -20.21 17.74 -15.94
CA SER A 89 -19.18 17.22 -15.05
C SER A 89 -19.69 17.31 -13.62
N VAL A 90 -19.58 16.20 -12.90
CA VAL A 90 -19.94 16.08 -11.49
C VAL A 90 -18.73 15.55 -10.73
N HIS A 91 -18.38 16.16 -9.62
CA HIS A 91 -17.31 15.65 -8.75
C HIS A 91 -17.56 15.98 -7.29
N GLY A 92 -16.95 15.20 -6.41
CA GLY A 92 -17.06 15.42 -4.98
C GLY A 92 -16.52 14.23 -4.19
N LEU A 93 -16.88 14.20 -2.91
CA LEU A 93 -16.54 13.09 -2.03
C LEU A 93 -17.71 12.11 -1.96
N ILE A 94 -17.38 10.81 -1.91
CA ILE A 94 -18.35 9.74 -1.74
C ILE A 94 -17.87 8.80 -0.64
N ARG A 95 -18.77 8.43 0.26
CA ARG A 95 -18.48 7.49 1.32
C ARG A 95 -18.84 6.09 0.83
N CYS A 96 -17.82 5.24 0.73
CA CYS A 96 -17.94 3.88 0.20
C CYS A 96 -17.55 2.86 1.27
N GLY A 97 -18.24 1.73 1.34
CA GLY A 97 -17.92 0.69 2.31
C GLY A 97 -18.95 -0.44 2.39
N GLY A 98 -18.80 -1.27 3.40
CA GLY A 98 -19.72 -2.36 3.70
C GLY A 98 -19.61 -2.79 5.16
N SER A 99 -20.49 -3.69 5.58
CA SER A 99 -20.37 -4.31 6.91
C SER A 99 -19.66 -5.66 6.83
N ASP A 100 -18.86 -5.97 7.84
CA ASP A 100 -18.32 -7.32 8.00
C ASP A 100 -19.37 -8.30 8.57
N GLU A 101 -18.98 -9.56 8.76
CA GLU A 101 -19.85 -10.62 9.30
C GLU A 101 -20.38 -10.32 10.72
N SER A 102 -19.71 -9.43 11.48
CA SER A 102 -20.13 -9.01 12.81
C SER A 102 -21.14 -7.85 12.78
N GLY A 103 -21.35 -7.25 11.61
CA GLY A 103 -22.19 -6.06 11.42
C GLY A 103 -21.46 -4.74 11.65
N GLU A 104 -20.14 -4.76 11.90
CA GLU A 104 -19.33 -3.53 11.97
C GLU A 104 -19.20 -2.91 10.58
N VAL A 105 -19.47 -1.61 10.46
CA VAL A 105 -19.43 -0.88 9.19
C VAL A 105 -18.01 -0.36 8.94
N HIS A 106 -17.39 -0.88 7.89
CA HIS A 106 -16.11 -0.42 7.38
C HIS A 106 -16.36 0.48 6.16
N SER A 107 -16.16 1.78 6.32
CA SER A 107 -16.38 2.76 5.25
C SER A 107 -15.29 3.84 5.24
N SER A 108 -15.05 4.41 4.07
CA SER A 108 -14.05 5.45 3.85
C SER A 108 -14.56 6.50 2.87
N TRP A 109 -14.01 7.71 2.99
CA TRP A 109 -14.24 8.74 1.99
C TRP A 109 -13.32 8.54 0.79
N MET A 110 -13.91 8.60 -0.39
CA MET A 110 -13.24 8.55 -1.67
C MET A 110 -13.60 9.78 -2.50
N ARG A 111 -12.83 10.01 -3.56
CA ARG A 111 -13.08 11.07 -4.54
C ARG A 111 -13.77 10.44 -5.74
N MET A 112 -14.79 11.10 -6.25
CA MET A 112 -15.52 10.69 -7.43
C MET A 112 -15.53 11.83 -8.46
N THR A 113 -15.38 11.50 -9.72
CA THR A 113 -15.66 12.39 -10.85
C THR A 113 -16.41 11.60 -11.92
N SER A 114 -17.58 12.09 -12.32
CA SER A 114 -18.38 11.52 -13.40
C SER A 114 -18.62 12.59 -14.46
N SER A 115 -18.29 12.27 -15.70
CA SER A 115 -18.62 13.10 -16.86
C SER A 115 -19.79 12.47 -17.60
N TYR A 116 -20.81 13.27 -17.87
CA TYR A 116 -22.03 12.84 -18.55
C TYR A 116 -22.09 13.43 -19.96
N ARG A 117 -22.71 12.66 -20.86
CA ARG A 117 -23.10 13.10 -22.20
C ARG A 117 -24.59 12.86 -22.39
N LYS A 118 -25.31 13.84 -22.93
CA LYS A 118 -26.71 13.69 -23.33
C LYS A 118 -26.78 13.00 -24.69
N ILE A 119 -27.44 11.85 -24.76
CA ILE A 119 -27.64 11.04 -25.97
C ILE A 119 -29.11 10.72 -26.09
N ASP A 120 -29.74 11.11 -27.21
CA ASP A 120 -31.16 10.89 -27.48
C ASP A 120 -32.08 11.35 -26.33
N GLY A 121 -31.72 12.48 -25.70
CA GLY A 121 -32.43 13.06 -24.57
C GLY A 121 -32.05 12.50 -23.19
N ASN A 122 -31.24 11.43 -23.12
CA ASN A 122 -30.86 10.77 -21.89
C ASN A 122 -29.44 11.17 -21.46
N TRP A 123 -29.27 11.51 -20.18
CA TRP A 123 -27.94 11.76 -19.61
C TRP A 123 -27.29 10.43 -19.21
N LEU A 124 -26.18 10.11 -19.86
CA LEU A 124 -25.42 8.88 -19.63
C LEU A 124 -23.99 9.21 -19.20
N ILE A 125 -23.43 8.40 -18.31
CA ILE A 125 -22.05 8.51 -17.83
C ILE A 125 -21.11 8.07 -18.95
N ALA A 126 -20.30 9.01 -19.44
CA ALA A 126 -19.30 8.76 -20.48
C ALA A 126 -17.90 8.48 -19.92
N HIS A 127 -17.61 9.03 -18.73
CA HIS A 127 -16.36 8.75 -18.02
C HIS A 127 -16.59 8.77 -16.51
N GLU A 128 -15.90 7.89 -15.80
CA GLU A 128 -15.91 7.84 -14.35
C GLU A 128 -14.51 7.67 -13.77
N HIS A 129 -14.27 8.31 -12.64
CA HIS A 129 -13.04 8.17 -11.88
C HIS A 129 -13.32 8.11 -10.38
N PHE A 130 -12.96 6.98 -9.76
CA PHE A 130 -12.94 6.78 -8.31
C PHE A 130 -11.51 6.69 -7.81
N SER A 131 -11.22 7.27 -6.65
CA SER A 131 -9.86 7.22 -6.10
C SER A 131 -9.79 7.56 -4.61
N ALA A 132 -8.78 7.01 -3.95
CA ALA A 132 -8.30 7.47 -2.65
C ALA A 132 -6.89 8.09 -2.82
N PRO A 133 -6.52 9.12 -2.04
CA PRO A 133 -5.13 9.55 -1.97
C PRO A 133 -4.26 8.46 -1.31
N PHE A 134 -2.95 8.54 -1.50
CA PHE A 134 -2.00 7.65 -0.86
C PHE A 134 -0.92 8.43 -0.11
N ASP A 135 -0.33 7.79 0.89
CA ASP A 135 0.79 8.33 1.65
C ASP A 135 2.11 8.11 0.90
N MET A 136 2.88 9.16 0.68
CA MET A 136 4.11 9.11 -0.14
C MET A 136 5.24 8.32 0.52
N LEU A 137 5.19 8.08 1.83
CA LEU A 137 6.22 7.34 2.57
C LEU A 137 5.91 5.84 2.61
N SER A 138 4.70 5.48 3.04
CA SER A 138 4.26 4.08 3.16
C SER A 138 3.68 3.50 1.87
N TRP A 139 3.36 4.34 0.88
CA TRP A 139 2.68 3.97 -0.37
C TRP A 139 1.30 3.32 -0.19
N LYS A 140 0.69 3.48 1.00
CA LYS A 140 -0.64 2.96 1.31
C LYS A 140 -1.72 3.98 0.97
N ALA A 141 -2.85 3.48 0.48
CA ALA A 141 -4.06 4.29 0.33
C ALA A 141 -4.54 4.82 1.71
N LEU A 142 -5.03 6.06 1.72
CA LEU A 142 -5.46 6.78 2.91
C LEU A 142 -6.99 6.74 3.03
N PHE A 143 -7.50 5.70 3.67
CA PHE A 143 -8.93 5.49 3.90
C PHE A 143 -9.45 6.13 5.20
N ASP A 144 -8.56 6.66 6.03
CA ASP A 144 -8.86 7.23 7.35
C ASP A 144 -9.12 8.75 7.33
N LEU A 145 -9.01 9.39 6.15
CA LEU A 145 -9.25 10.82 5.99
C LEU A 145 -10.73 11.16 6.13
N ASP A 146 -11.01 12.21 6.90
CA ASP A 146 -12.35 12.67 7.22
C ASP A 146 -12.48 14.16 6.89
N PRO A 147 -13.29 14.56 5.88
CA PRO A 147 -13.48 15.95 5.52
C PRO A 147 -14.16 16.76 6.62
N ASP A 148 -14.92 16.12 7.51
CA ASP A 148 -15.59 16.78 8.63
C ASP A 148 -14.68 16.88 9.86
N ASN A 149 -13.55 16.17 9.86
CA ASN A 149 -12.54 16.19 10.92
C ASN A 149 -11.12 16.07 10.34
N PRO A 150 -10.62 17.11 9.64
CA PRO A 150 -9.33 17.07 8.96
C PRO A 150 -8.14 16.92 9.92
N ASP A 151 -8.32 17.32 11.19
CA ASP A 151 -7.30 17.26 12.24
C ASP A 151 -7.41 16.00 13.11
N LYS A 152 -8.22 15.01 12.70
CA LYS A 152 -8.38 13.75 13.41
C LYS A 152 -7.01 13.11 13.63
N ILE A 153 -6.66 12.91 14.90
CA ILE A 153 -5.42 12.25 15.28
C ILE A 153 -5.46 10.81 14.77
N LYS A 154 -4.46 10.46 13.97
CA LYS A 154 -4.30 9.10 13.46
C LYS A 154 -3.73 8.21 14.56
N ALA A 155 -4.41 7.10 14.84
CA ALA A 155 -3.93 6.11 15.80
C ALA A 155 -2.61 5.46 15.34
N ILE A 156 -2.47 5.27 14.02
CA ILE A 156 -1.22 4.86 13.37
C ILE A 156 -0.71 6.08 12.60
N PRO A 157 0.47 6.64 12.94
CA PRO A 157 1.01 7.80 12.23
C PRO A 157 1.22 7.54 10.73
N SER A 158 1.15 8.61 9.92
CA SER A 158 1.44 8.50 8.48
C SER A 158 2.89 8.06 8.26
N GLY A 159 3.14 7.26 7.21
CA GLY A 159 4.43 6.62 6.99
C GLY A 159 4.69 5.36 7.83
N MET A 160 3.90 5.08 8.87
CA MET A 160 4.15 3.95 9.76
C MET A 160 3.41 2.67 9.35
N SER A 161 3.99 1.54 9.71
CA SER A 161 3.31 0.25 9.72
C SER A 161 2.97 -0.15 11.16
N SER A 162 1.97 -1.03 11.34
CA SER A 162 1.52 -1.49 12.66
C SER A 162 2.63 -2.14 13.48
N ILE A 163 3.67 -2.65 12.82
CA ILE A 163 4.90 -3.15 13.42
C ILE A 163 6.06 -2.30 12.90
N THR A 164 6.83 -1.74 13.82
CA THR A 164 8.07 -0.99 13.53
C THR A 164 9.19 -1.57 14.39
N PRO A 165 10.21 -2.22 13.80
CA PRO A 165 11.33 -2.77 14.55
C PRO A 165 12.16 -1.67 15.24
N HIS A 166 12.63 -1.95 16.45
CA HIS A 166 13.61 -1.14 17.16
C HIS A 166 14.98 -1.81 17.06
N LEU A 167 15.96 -1.13 16.49
CA LEU A 167 17.35 -1.58 16.38
C LEU A 167 18.20 -0.84 17.40
N VAL A 168 18.74 -1.61 18.35
CA VAL A 168 19.70 -1.10 19.32
C VAL A 168 21.10 -1.34 18.77
N CYS A 169 21.90 -0.29 18.72
CA CYS A 169 23.25 -0.33 18.15
C CYS A 169 24.27 0.21 19.16
N ALA A 170 25.49 -0.32 19.14
CA ALA A 170 26.58 0.21 19.97
C ALA A 170 26.94 1.67 19.62
N ASN A 171 26.68 2.07 18.36
CA ASN A 171 26.73 3.46 17.87
C ASN A 171 25.64 3.65 16.81
N ALA A 172 24.50 4.19 17.21
CA ALA A 172 23.34 4.39 16.34
C ALA A 172 23.57 5.49 15.28
N ALA A 173 24.39 6.51 15.57
CA ALA A 173 24.69 7.55 14.60
C ALA A 173 25.48 6.99 13.39
N GLU A 174 26.48 6.16 13.64
CA GLU A 174 27.19 5.47 12.56
C GLU A 174 26.29 4.45 11.85
N ALA A 175 25.38 3.78 12.58
CA ALA A 175 24.44 2.83 12.00
C ALA A 175 23.48 3.49 11.01
N ILE A 176 22.99 4.68 11.34
CA ILE A 176 22.19 5.52 10.44
C ILE A 176 22.94 5.76 9.13
N ASP A 177 24.22 6.15 9.20
CA ASP A 177 25.02 6.43 8.01
C ASP A 177 25.34 5.17 7.21
N PHE A 178 25.52 4.02 7.89
CA PHE A 178 25.60 2.72 7.23
C PHE A 178 24.31 2.41 6.47
N TYR A 179 23.13 2.51 7.10
CA TYR A 179 21.85 2.18 6.44
C TYR A 179 21.53 3.12 5.26
N LYS A 180 21.93 4.40 5.33
CA LYS A 180 21.85 5.34 4.19
C LYS A 180 22.64 4.82 2.99
N ARG A 181 23.89 4.39 3.20
CA ARG A 181 24.77 3.90 2.11
C ARG A 181 24.40 2.51 1.61
N ALA A 182 24.07 1.60 2.52
CA ALA A 182 23.81 0.19 2.23
C ALA A 182 22.44 -0.03 1.60
N PHE A 183 21.40 0.60 2.16
CA PHE A 183 20.00 0.31 1.84
C PHE A 183 19.22 1.53 1.35
N GLY A 184 19.88 2.67 1.15
CA GLY A 184 19.21 3.90 0.72
C GLY A 184 18.28 4.47 1.79
N ALA A 185 18.57 4.23 3.07
CA ALA A 185 17.74 4.71 4.16
C ALA A 185 17.61 6.25 4.13
N ILE A 186 16.42 6.75 4.45
CA ILE A 186 16.14 8.18 4.63
C ILE A 186 15.95 8.42 6.12
N GLU A 187 16.77 9.28 6.69
CA GLU A 187 16.63 9.70 8.08
C GLU A 187 15.53 10.74 8.19
N MET A 188 14.49 10.42 8.95
CA MET A 188 13.29 11.23 9.08
C MET A 188 13.36 12.13 10.32
N SER A 189 13.86 11.58 11.43
CA SER A 189 14.11 12.35 12.65
C SER A 189 15.22 11.72 13.48
N ARG A 190 15.83 12.59 14.30
CA ARG A 190 16.87 12.24 15.27
C ARG A 190 16.62 13.01 16.55
N LEU A 191 16.73 12.31 17.67
CA LEU A 191 16.70 12.86 19.00
C LEU A 191 17.92 12.36 19.77
N GLU A 192 18.78 13.30 20.16
CA GLU A 192 19.92 13.06 21.02
C GLU A 192 19.52 13.22 22.49
N GLY A 193 20.04 12.33 23.34
CA GLY A 193 19.96 12.43 24.78
C GLY A 193 20.99 13.41 25.34
N PRO A 194 20.93 13.72 26.65
CA PRO A 194 21.85 14.67 27.30
C PRO A 194 23.34 14.27 27.23
N ASP A 195 23.63 13.00 27.01
CA ASP A 195 24.98 12.44 26.87
C ASP A 195 25.47 12.39 25.41
N GLY A 196 24.70 12.94 24.47
CA GLY A 196 25.00 12.94 23.04
C GLY A 196 24.71 11.62 22.33
N LYS A 197 24.20 10.60 23.04
CA LYS A 197 23.73 9.36 22.42
C LYS A 197 22.38 9.57 21.74
N ILE A 198 22.11 8.78 20.71
CA ILE A 198 20.81 8.73 20.04
C ILE A 198 19.81 8.04 20.97
N ALA A 199 18.99 8.87 21.61
CA ALA A 199 17.87 8.42 22.43
C ALA A 199 16.70 7.92 21.58
N HIS A 200 16.59 8.40 20.34
CA HIS A 200 15.66 7.88 19.33
C HIS A 200 16.05 8.42 17.95
N ALA A 201 16.02 7.56 16.95
CA ALA A 201 16.02 7.97 15.55
C ALA A 201 15.00 7.15 14.77
N TYR A 202 14.51 7.73 13.69
CA TYR A 202 13.50 7.14 12.82
C TYR A 202 13.98 7.23 11.38
N LEU A 203 14.00 6.08 10.70
CA LEU A 203 14.39 5.98 9.29
C LEU A 203 13.32 5.26 8.48
N HIS A 204 13.26 5.61 7.20
CA HIS A 204 12.59 4.84 6.16
C HIS A 204 13.60 4.08 5.31
N ILE A 205 13.31 2.81 5.03
CA ILE A 205 13.97 2.00 4.00
C ILE A 205 12.88 1.47 3.08
N GLY A 206 12.83 1.96 1.84
CA GLY A 206 11.66 1.75 0.98
C GLY A 206 10.39 2.28 1.64
N ASN A 207 9.36 1.44 1.71
CA ASN A 207 8.09 1.77 2.38
C ASN A 207 8.04 1.38 3.88
N SER A 208 9.16 0.91 4.44
CA SER A 208 9.23 0.38 5.82
C SER A 208 9.92 1.36 6.76
N ALA A 209 9.36 1.50 7.95
CA ALA A 209 9.95 2.28 9.05
C ALA A 209 10.78 1.38 9.97
N ILE A 210 11.89 1.91 10.46
CA ILE A 210 12.67 1.33 11.57
C ILE A 210 13.03 2.43 12.57
N PHE A 211 13.09 2.06 13.85
CA PHE A 211 13.58 2.94 14.90
C PHE A 211 14.96 2.50 15.36
N LEU A 212 15.81 3.47 15.69
CA LEU A 212 17.18 3.25 16.11
C LEU A 212 17.45 3.91 17.46
N PHE A 213 18.24 3.24 18.28
CA PHE A 213 18.64 3.68 19.61
C PHE A 213 20.08 3.27 19.86
N ASP A 214 20.82 4.12 20.57
CA ASP A 214 22.08 3.67 21.17
C ASP A 214 21.82 2.68 22.30
N GLU A 215 22.81 1.81 22.55
CA GLU A 215 22.81 0.93 23.71
C GLU A 215 22.69 1.71 25.02
N ASN A 216 21.73 1.28 25.84
CA ASN A 216 21.48 1.77 27.18
C ASN A 216 21.15 0.60 28.12
N PRO A 217 22.17 -0.01 28.76
CA PRO A 217 21.97 -1.13 29.68
C PRO A 217 21.06 -0.82 30.87
N GLN A 218 20.96 0.45 31.30
CA GLN A 218 20.08 0.83 32.41
C GLN A 218 18.60 0.62 32.05
N TRP A 219 18.26 0.66 30.77
CA TRP A 219 16.90 0.46 30.26
C TRP A 219 16.72 -0.91 29.61
N GLY A 220 17.69 -1.82 29.76
CA GLY A 220 17.68 -3.13 29.11
C GLY A 220 17.85 -3.07 27.59
N ALA A 221 18.27 -1.94 27.03
CA ALA A 221 18.51 -1.78 25.60
C ALA A 221 19.94 -2.21 25.26
N GLN A 222 20.11 -3.46 24.80
CA GLN A 222 21.39 -4.01 24.37
C GLN A 222 21.30 -4.46 22.92
N GLY A 223 22.32 -4.13 22.12
CA GLY A 223 22.40 -4.54 20.73
C GLY A 223 22.95 -5.96 20.57
N PRO A 224 22.90 -6.50 19.34
CA PRO A 224 23.35 -7.87 19.06
C PRO A 224 24.79 -8.17 19.47
N LEU A 225 25.70 -7.20 19.33
CA LEU A 225 27.11 -7.38 19.71
C LEU A 225 27.26 -7.62 21.22
N ALA A 226 26.58 -6.81 22.06
CA ALA A 226 26.60 -6.99 23.50
C ALA A 226 25.92 -8.30 23.94
N LEU A 227 24.85 -8.70 23.24
CA LEU A 227 24.11 -9.95 23.49
C LEU A 227 24.79 -11.19 22.87
N LYS A 228 25.81 -11.00 22.02
CA LYS A 228 26.50 -12.05 21.26
C LYS A 228 25.53 -12.87 20.38
N GLY A 229 24.52 -12.22 19.83
CA GLY A 229 23.57 -12.84 18.91
C GLY A 229 22.42 -11.92 18.52
N THR A 230 21.80 -12.21 17.38
CA THR A 230 20.57 -11.55 16.93
C THR A 230 19.48 -12.60 16.68
N PRO A 231 18.39 -12.60 17.44
CA PRO A 231 17.31 -13.58 17.28
C PRO A 231 16.35 -13.24 16.13
N VAL A 232 16.42 -12.02 15.61
CA VAL A 232 15.58 -11.52 14.53
C VAL A 232 16.43 -11.26 13.30
N SER A 233 15.88 -11.55 12.13
CA SER A 233 16.40 -11.09 10.84
C SER A 233 15.38 -10.18 10.19
N LEU A 234 15.80 -9.02 9.71
CA LEU A 234 14.97 -8.13 8.92
C LEU A 234 14.98 -8.58 7.46
N HIS A 235 13.81 -8.75 6.87
CA HIS A 235 13.67 -9.19 5.49
C HIS A 235 13.35 -8.00 4.59
N LEU A 236 14.25 -7.71 3.66
CA LEU A 236 14.18 -6.56 2.77
C LEU A 236 14.00 -7.05 1.32
N TYR A 237 12.79 -6.89 0.79
CA TYR A 237 12.58 -7.01 -0.65
C TYR A 237 13.14 -5.78 -1.38
N VAL A 238 13.86 -6.04 -2.46
CA VAL A 238 14.49 -5.05 -3.34
C VAL A 238 14.30 -5.45 -4.79
N GLU A 239 14.37 -4.47 -5.70
CA GLU A 239 14.31 -4.74 -7.14
C GLU A 239 15.47 -5.63 -7.62
N ASN A 240 16.63 -5.57 -6.95
CA ASN A 240 17.80 -6.39 -7.29
C ASN A 240 18.62 -6.77 -6.04
N ALA A 241 18.48 -8.02 -5.60
CA ALA A 241 19.13 -8.55 -4.40
C ALA A 241 20.66 -8.60 -4.54
N ASP A 242 21.20 -8.94 -5.71
CA ASP A 242 22.64 -8.99 -5.95
C ASP A 242 23.29 -7.61 -5.82
N GLU A 243 22.65 -6.57 -6.37
CA GLU A 243 23.14 -5.19 -6.23
C GLU A 243 23.03 -4.68 -4.80
N ALA A 244 21.92 -4.96 -4.11
CA ALA A 244 21.73 -4.57 -2.73
C ALA A 244 22.78 -5.23 -1.81
N ALA A 245 23.03 -6.53 -1.98
CA ALA A 245 24.07 -7.25 -1.22
C ALA A 245 25.45 -6.65 -1.47
N LYS A 246 25.82 -6.39 -2.74
CA LYS A 246 27.11 -5.76 -3.09
C LYS A 246 27.26 -4.38 -2.44
N LYS A 247 26.22 -3.54 -2.48
CA LYS A 247 26.23 -2.21 -1.84
C LYS A 247 26.39 -2.31 -0.32
N ALA A 248 25.66 -3.23 0.32
CA ALA A 248 25.75 -3.44 1.77
C ALA A 248 27.13 -3.94 2.20
N VAL A 249 27.70 -4.91 1.48
CA VAL A 249 29.06 -5.41 1.74
C VAL A 249 30.09 -4.30 1.53
N ALA A 250 29.98 -3.52 0.46
CA ALA A 250 30.86 -2.35 0.24
C ALA A 250 30.73 -1.28 1.34
N ALA A 251 29.57 -1.19 1.99
CA ALA A 251 29.33 -0.28 3.11
C ALA A 251 29.82 -0.84 4.47
N GLY A 252 30.23 -2.12 4.54
CA GLY A 252 30.78 -2.75 5.74
C GLY A 252 30.01 -3.97 6.26
N ALA A 253 28.94 -4.40 5.59
CA ALA A 253 28.24 -5.63 5.98
C ALA A 253 29.09 -6.88 5.71
N LYS A 254 28.89 -7.90 6.55
CA LYS A 254 29.44 -9.24 6.32
C LYS A 254 28.44 -10.09 5.55
N GLN A 255 28.89 -10.72 4.46
CA GLN A 255 28.09 -11.74 3.77
C GLN A 255 28.04 -13.00 4.63
N ILE A 256 26.84 -13.43 5.01
CA ILE A 256 26.60 -14.66 5.78
C ILE A 256 26.21 -15.80 4.83
N MET A 257 25.37 -15.49 3.84
CA MET A 257 24.94 -16.42 2.80
C MET A 257 24.90 -15.67 1.48
N GLU A 258 25.68 -16.13 0.49
CA GLU A 258 25.71 -15.55 -0.86
C GLU A 258 24.30 -15.48 -1.46
N VAL A 259 24.08 -14.48 -2.29
CA VAL A 259 22.79 -14.35 -2.99
C VAL A 259 22.64 -15.52 -3.96
N GLN A 260 21.56 -16.29 -3.80
CA GLN A 260 21.27 -17.45 -4.63
C GLN A 260 19.76 -17.58 -4.89
N ASP A 261 19.38 -18.36 -5.90
CA ASP A 261 17.96 -18.64 -6.20
C ASP A 261 17.45 -19.67 -5.19
N MET A 262 16.31 -19.38 -4.58
CA MET A 262 15.74 -20.20 -3.51
C MET A 262 14.51 -20.96 -3.97
N PHE A 263 14.28 -22.11 -3.35
CA PHE A 263 13.19 -23.03 -3.71
C PHE A 263 11.78 -22.44 -3.54
N TRP A 264 11.65 -21.28 -2.89
CA TRP A 264 10.41 -20.53 -2.71
C TRP A 264 10.22 -19.39 -3.73
N GLY A 265 11.09 -19.27 -4.73
CA GLY A 265 10.90 -18.35 -5.86
C GLY A 265 11.57 -16.99 -5.71
N ASP A 266 12.47 -16.81 -4.73
CA ASP A 266 13.23 -15.57 -4.55
C ASP A 266 14.71 -15.76 -4.90
N ARG A 267 15.31 -14.70 -5.45
CA ARG A 267 16.74 -14.45 -5.43
C ARG A 267 17.10 -13.85 -4.07
N TYR A 268 17.76 -14.58 -3.19
CA TYR A 268 17.88 -14.25 -1.76
C TYR A 268 19.31 -14.40 -1.24
N GLY A 269 19.73 -13.48 -0.34
CA GLY A 269 20.97 -13.59 0.43
C GLY A 269 20.80 -13.15 1.88
N LEU A 270 21.76 -13.49 2.73
CA LEU A 270 21.80 -13.09 4.15
C LEU A 270 23.09 -12.34 4.47
N LEU A 271 22.93 -11.21 5.17
CA LEU A 271 23.96 -10.27 5.57
C LEU A 271 23.89 -10.05 7.09
N GLU A 272 25.02 -9.70 7.67
CA GLU A 272 25.12 -9.18 9.03
C GLU A 272 25.73 -7.77 8.96
N ASP A 273 25.04 -6.78 9.52
CA ASP A 273 25.54 -5.41 9.53
C ASP A 273 26.65 -5.21 10.58
N PRO A 274 27.41 -4.10 10.55
CA PRO A 274 28.50 -3.86 11.52
C PRO A 274 28.07 -3.86 13.00
N TYR A 275 26.77 -3.75 13.28
CA TYR A 275 26.19 -3.70 14.62
C TYR A 275 25.58 -5.05 15.02
N GLY A 276 25.78 -6.08 14.20
CA GLY A 276 25.40 -7.47 14.44
C GLY A 276 23.94 -7.79 14.14
N HIS A 277 23.16 -6.88 13.54
CA HIS A 277 21.80 -7.20 13.09
C HIS A 277 21.84 -7.99 11.79
N ARG A 278 20.91 -8.93 11.63
CA ARG A 278 20.79 -9.74 10.41
C ARG A 278 19.79 -9.15 9.44
N TRP A 279 20.20 -9.06 8.19
CA TRP A 279 19.40 -8.56 7.08
C TRP A 279 19.38 -9.60 5.97
N SER A 280 18.20 -10.01 5.55
CA SER A 280 18.05 -10.72 4.29
C SER A 280 17.64 -9.75 3.20
N VAL A 281 18.23 -9.91 2.02
CA VAL A 281 17.85 -9.16 0.82
C VAL A 281 17.28 -10.13 -0.19
N ALA A 282 16.13 -9.79 -0.77
CA ALA A 282 15.42 -10.69 -1.66
C ALA A 282 14.82 -9.94 -2.86
N THR A 283 14.77 -10.61 -4.01
CA THR A 283 13.98 -10.20 -5.16
C THR A 283 13.11 -11.37 -5.56
N HIS A 284 11.80 -11.16 -5.64
CA HIS A 284 10.89 -12.18 -6.14
C HIS A 284 11.12 -12.40 -7.63
N ILE A 285 11.41 -13.64 -8.05
CA ILE A 285 11.74 -13.98 -9.44
C ILE A 285 10.78 -15.00 -10.06
N GLN A 286 10.01 -15.73 -9.25
CA GLN A 286 9.10 -16.75 -9.76
C GLN A 286 7.92 -17.06 -8.81
N ASP A 287 6.70 -17.00 -9.34
CA ASP A 287 5.51 -17.55 -8.67
C ASP A 287 5.53 -19.10 -8.69
N LEU A 288 5.38 -19.72 -7.51
CA LEU A 288 5.36 -21.17 -7.34
C LEU A 288 4.15 -21.61 -6.52
N SER A 289 3.55 -22.75 -6.88
CA SER A 289 2.50 -23.38 -6.09
C SER A 289 3.07 -23.98 -4.80
N PRO A 290 2.25 -24.16 -3.74
CA PRO A 290 2.68 -24.84 -2.52
C PRO A 290 3.30 -26.22 -2.76
N GLU A 291 2.79 -26.98 -3.73
CA GLU A 291 3.33 -28.29 -4.11
C GLU A 291 4.70 -28.18 -4.78
N GLN A 292 4.91 -27.18 -5.63
CA GLN A 292 6.21 -26.92 -6.26
C GLN A 292 7.25 -26.54 -5.21
N ILE A 293 6.91 -25.63 -4.29
CA ILE A 293 7.78 -25.21 -3.17
C ILE A 293 8.12 -26.43 -2.31
N LYS A 294 7.13 -27.25 -1.94
CA LYS A 294 7.36 -28.45 -1.13
C LYS A 294 8.36 -29.40 -1.80
N LYS A 295 8.13 -29.75 -3.07
CA LYS A 295 9.02 -30.65 -3.82
C LYS A 295 10.44 -30.10 -3.96
N ALA A 296 10.56 -28.80 -4.23
CA ALA A 296 11.86 -28.14 -4.35
C ALA A 296 12.59 -28.08 -3.00
N SER A 297 11.87 -27.85 -1.90
CA SER A 297 12.42 -27.85 -0.53
C SER A 297 13.01 -29.21 -0.14
N GLU A 298 12.35 -30.32 -0.48
CA GLU A 298 12.84 -31.68 -0.20
C GLU A 298 14.20 -31.94 -0.87
N THR A 299 14.36 -31.45 -2.10
CA THR A 299 15.62 -31.56 -2.83
C THR A 299 16.72 -30.74 -2.15
N MET A 300 16.43 -29.50 -1.75
CA MET A 300 17.42 -28.62 -1.12
C MET A 300 17.83 -29.09 0.28
N PHE A 301 16.88 -29.58 1.09
CA PHE A 301 17.20 -30.15 2.41
C PHE A 301 18.02 -31.43 2.30
N ALA A 302 17.76 -32.28 1.29
CA ALA A 302 18.58 -33.46 1.03
C ALA A 302 20.04 -33.12 0.64
N GLN A 303 20.29 -31.91 0.13
CA GLN A 303 21.61 -31.41 -0.27
C GLN A 303 22.33 -30.61 0.82
N GLY A 304 21.81 -30.56 2.05
CA GLY A 304 22.46 -29.88 3.18
C GLY A 304 21.86 -28.51 3.56
N GLY A 305 20.74 -28.12 2.95
CA GLY A 305 20.03 -26.88 3.27
C GLY A 305 20.65 -25.64 2.65
N CYS A 306 20.30 -24.46 3.20
CA CYS A 306 20.65 -23.16 2.60
C CYS A 306 21.95 -22.56 3.16
N GLY A 307 22.67 -23.25 4.05
CA GLY A 307 23.86 -22.71 4.71
C GLY A 307 25.13 -22.93 3.90
N SER A 308 26.03 -21.94 3.90
CA SER A 308 27.43 -22.18 3.53
C SER A 308 28.09 -23.07 4.59
N GLU A 309 29.07 -23.89 4.19
CA GLU A 309 29.84 -24.79 5.09
C GLU A 309 30.45 -24.07 6.32
N ALA A 310 30.52 -22.73 6.30
CA ALA A 310 30.98 -21.88 7.40
C ALA A 310 30.07 -21.90 8.66
N GLN A 311 28.85 -22.42 8.59
CA GLN A 311 27.94 -22.51 9.74
C GLN A 311 27.96 -23.85 10.48
N GLN A 312 28.72 -24.85 10.01
CA GLN A 312 28.79 -26.17 10.66
C GLN A 312 29.96 -26.33 11.64
N GLY A 313 30.76 -25.28 11.85
CA GLY A 313 31.88 -25.27 12.80
C GLY A 313 31.77 -24.14 13.81
N ALA A 314 30.92 -24.30 14.82
CA ALA A 314 30.94 -23.53 16.07
C ALA A 314 30.59 -24.45 17.24
#